data_AF-A0A0K1P9J3-F1
#
_entry.id   AF-A0A0K1P9J3-F1
#
_cell.length_a   1.000
_cell.length_b   1.000
_cell.length_c   1.000
_cell.angle_alpha   90.00
_cell.angle_beta   90.00
_cell.angle_gamma   90.00
#
_symmetry.space_group_name_H-M   'P 1'
#
loop_
_entity.id
_entity.type
_entity.pdbx_description
1 polymer ?
#
loop_
_entity_poly.entity_id
_entity_poly.type
_entity_poly.pdbx_seq_one_letter_code
_entity_poly.pdbx_strand_id
1 'polypeptide(L)'
;MKRLDMAHLRVTEGILSPGGSPGGAGPMRVDVPKMRAIAKDLTAAHASIRFTYRGPTSQQMPLASGEQRRQLGLKLKAEDGCNLLYVMWRIAPKPGIVVSVKSNPGQHASVQCGNRGYRNLRPARSRPVPGLEVGSSHRLEARLDASTLLVWVDDVLVWEGRLGPEVLALRGPVGVRTDNVRLELEMFAPPEEAPSAGGPRTSPR
;
A
#
# COMPACT_ATOMS: atom_id res chain seq x y z
N MET A 1 -9.33 -6.90 11.89
CA MET A 1 -8.73 -7.15 10.55
C MET A 1 -8.30 -8.60 10.46
N LYS A 2 -8.38 -9.22 9.29
CA LYS A 2 -7.92 -10.58 9.00
C LYS A 2 -6.59 -10.53 8.27
N ARG A 3 -5.68 -11.47 8.59
CA ARG A 3 -4.43 -11.66 7.83
C ARG A 3 -4.74 -12.23 6.45
N LEU A 4 -4.17 -11.63 5.42
CA LEU A 4 -4.21 -12.13 4.06
C LEU A 4 -3.07 -13.13 3.85
N ASP A 5 -3.40 -14.30 3.32
CA ASP A 5 -2.39 -15.27 2.88
C ASP A 5 -1.94 -14.99 1.43
N MET A 6 -0.92 -15.72 0.98
CA MET A 6 -0.41 -15.66 -0.38
C MET A 6 -1.48 -15.92 -1.45
N ALA A 7 -2.44 -16.80 -1.17
CA ALA A 7 -3.51 -17.13 -2.10
C ALA A 7 -4.51 -15.99 -2.27
N HIS A 8 -4.59 -15.03 -1.35
CA HIS A 8 -5.37 -13.79 -1.53
C HIS A 8 -4.62 -12.74 -2.36
N LEU A 9 -3.31 -12.86 -2.54
CA LEU A 9 -2.51 -11.84 -3.23
C LEU A 9 -2.24 -12.22 -4.69
N ARG A 10 -2.30 -11.22 -5.57
CA ARG A 10 -1.80 -11.30 -6.94
C ARG A 10 -0.55 -10.44 -7.06
N VAL A 11 0.58 -11.08 -7.34
CA VAL A 11 1.82 -10.37 -7.69
C VAL A 11 1.68 -9.79 -9.09
N THR A 12 2.00 -8.51 -9.21
CA THR A 12 1.91 -7.73 -10.46
C THR A 12 3.28 -7.30 -10.98
N GLU A 13 4.29 -7.32 -10.11
CA GLU A 13 5.70 -7.10 -10.46
C GLU A 13 6.58 -7.73 -9.38
N GLY A 14 7.70 -8.32 -9.77
CA GLY A 14 8.65 -8.94 -8.86
C GLY A 14 8.20 -10.30 -8.33
N ILE A 15 8.68 -10.65 -7.15
CA ILE A 15 8.49 -11.94 -6.51
C ILE A 15 8.10 -11.71 -5.05
N LEU A 16 7.09 -12.44 -4.59
CA LEU A 16 6.71 -12.56 -3.19
C LEU A 16 6.78 -14.04 -2.84
N SER A 17 7.63 -14.39 -1.88
CA SER A 17 7.85 -15.79 -1.50
C SER A 17 7.06 -16.12 -0.23
N PRO A 18 6.56 -17.36 -0.08
CA PRO A 18 6.09 -17.81 1.22
C PRO A 18 7.24 -17.76 2.23
N GLY A 19 6.95 -17.47 3.50
CA GLY A 19 7.90 -17.65 4.59
C GLY A 19 7.41 -18.68 5.60
N GLY A 20 8.36 -19.20 6.38
CA GLY A 20 8.17 -20.39 7.22
C GLY A 20 8.50 -21.69 6.48
N SER A 21 8.44 -22.80 7.22
CA SER A 21 8.61 -24.15 6.68
C SER A 21 7.43 -24.54 5.77
N PRO A 22 7.61 -25.50 4.83
CA PRO A 22 6.51 -26.04 4.02
C PRO A 22 5.35 -26.49 4.94
N GLY A 23 4.16 -25.91 4.75
CA GLY A 23 2.97 -26.19 5.58
C GLY A 23 2.71 -25.23 6.76
N GLY A 24 3.63 -24.30 7.05
CA GLY A 24 3.46 -23.27 8.09
C GLY A 24 2.92 -21.94 7.56
N ALA A 25 2.03 -21.30 8.32
CA ALA A 25 1.47 -19.98 7.98
C ALA A 25 2.37 -18.83 8.51
N GLY A 26 3.54 -18.66 7.91
CA GLY A 26 4.54 -17.63 8.27
C GLY A 26 4.41 -16.32 7.50
N PRO A 27 5.20 -15.28 7.88
CA PRO A 27 5.24 -14.02 7.15
C PRO A 27 5.80 -14.22 5.74
N MET A 28 5.26 -13.52 4.75
CA MET A 28 5.75 -13.57 3.37
C MET A 28 7.10 -12.87 3.26
N ARG A 29 7.95 -13.29 2.34
CA ARG A 29 9.31 -12.76 2.16
C ARG A 29 9.43 -11.98 0.87
N VAL A 30 10.09 -10.82 0.96
CA VAL A 30 10.49 -9.98 -0.16
C VAL A 30 12.00 -9.85 -0.14
N ASP A 31 12.66 -10.25 -1.23
CA ASP A 31 14.11 -10.16 -1.41
C ASP A 31 14.51 -9.68 -2.81
N VAL A 32 13.58 -9.01 -3.50
CA VAL A 32 13.79 -8.47 -4.84
C VAL A 32 13.68 -6.94 -4.83
N PRO A 33 14.44 -6.23 -5.69
CA PRO A 33 14.51 -4.76 -5.69
C PRO A 33 13.18 -4.06 -6.00
N LYS A 34 12.23 -4.74 -6.64
CA LYS A 34 10.87 -4.22 -6.91
C LYS A 34 9.88 -5.34 -6.68
N MET A 35 8.90 -5.11 -5.82
CA MET A 35 7.76 -6.02 -5.66
C MET A 35 6.48 -5.22 -5.57
N ARG A 36 5.44 -5.70 -6.25
CA ARG A 36 4.09 -5.13 -6.22
C ARG A 36 3.09 -6.26 -6.16
N ALA A 37 2.18 -6.19 -5.20
CA ALA A 37 1.03 -7.07 -5.15
C ALA A 37 -0.25 -6.28 -4.84
N ILE A 38 -1.38 -6.91 -5.13
CA ILE A 38 -2.72 -6.45 -4.76
C ILE A 38 -3.49 -7.62 -4.13
N ALA A 39 -4.39 -7.33 -3.20
CA ALA A 39 -5.33 -8.30 -2.70
C ALA A 39 -6.42 -8.53 -3.76
N LYS A 40 -6.62 -9.77 -4.19
CA LYS A 40 -7.63 -10.12 -5.19
C LYS A 40 -9.01 -9.79 -4.63
N ASP A 41 -9.79 -9.06 -5.41
CA ASP A 41 -11.21 -8.76 -5.17
C ASP A 41 -11.50 -8.06 -3.84
N LEU A 42 -10.48 -7.53 -3.14
CA LEU A 42 -10.62 -6.91 -1.84
C LEU A 42 -10.43 -5.39 -1.92
N THR A 43 -11.53 -4.68 -2.10
CA THR A 43 -11.58 -3.23 -1.94
C THR A 43 -11.90 -2.92 -0.49
N ALA A 44 -11.00 -2.22 0.19
CA ALA A 44 -11.19 -1.83 1.58
C ALA A 44 -10.69 -0.41 1.82
N ALA A 45 -11.44 0.34 2.63
CA ALA A 45 -11.02 1.66 3.10
C ALA A 45 -9.97 1.57 4.23
N HIS A 46 -9.65 0.36 4.71
CA HIS A 46 -8.75 0.13 5.83
C HIS A 46 -7.83 -1.04 5.50
N ALA A 47 -6.53 -0.90 5.75
CA ALA A 47 -5.56 -1.98 5.66
C ALA A 47 -4.32 -1.70 6.48
N SER A 48 -3.56 -2.74 6.81
CA SER A 48 -2.25 -2.61 7.45
C SER A 48 -1.25 -3.64 6.94
N ILE A 49 0.03 -3.34 7.15
CA ILE A 49 1.15 -4.22 6.90
C ILE A 49 1.94 -4.30 8.20
N ARG A 50 2.13 -5.51 8.72
CA ARG A 50 3.16 -5.80 9.74
C ARG A 50 4.39 -6.31 9.02
N PHE A 51 5.57 -5.80 9.36
CA PHE A 51 6.79 -6.26 8.71
C PHE A 51 8.00 -6.20 9.62
N THR A 52 8.98 -7.05 9.34
CA THR A 52 10.34 -6.98 9.89
C THR A 52 11.29 -6.51 8.81
N TYR A 53 12.05 -5.44 9.06
CA TYR A 53 13.00 -4.91 8.10
C TYR A 53 14.28 -5.75 8.08
N ARG A 54 14.64 -6.30 6.92
CA ARG A 54 15.84 -7.16 6.75
C ARG A 54 16.98 -6.43 6.01
N GLY A 55 16.92 -5.10 5.95
CA GLY A 55 17.90 -4.27 5.25
C GLY A 55 17.60 -4.07 3.76
N PRO A 56 18.51 -3.43 3.02
CA PRO A 56 18.39 -3.27 1.58
C PRO A 56 18.52 -4.61 0.84
N THR A 57 17.97 -4.66 -0.37
CA THR A 57 18.21 -5.77 -1.31
C THR A 57 19.65 -5.78 -1.79
N SER A 58 20.18 -6.97 -2.15
CA SER A 58 21.55 -7.13 -2.64
C SER A 58 21.79 -6.35 -3.95
N GLN A 59 20.78 -6.34 -4.82
CA GLN A 59 20.72 -5.46 -5.98
C GLN A 59 19.77 -4.30 -5.69
N GLN A 60 20.13 -3.09 -6.11
CA GLN A 60 19.25 -1.93 -6.03
C GLN A 60 18.92 -1.39 -7.42
N MET A 61 17.65 -1.12 -7.68
CA MET A 61 17.16 -0.55 -8.93
C MET A 61 16.61 0.86 -8.72
N PRO A 62 16.91 1.80 -9.63
CA PRO A 62 16.27 3.11 -9.58
C PRO A 62 14.77 2.98 -9.87
N LEU A 63 14.03 3.95 -9.33
CA LEU A 63 12.66 4.21 -9.73
C LEU A 63 12.62 4.65 -11.21
N ALA A 64 11.42 4.67 -11.80
CA ALA A 64 11.25 5.22 -13.15
C ALA A 64 11.68 6.70 -13.26
N SER A 65 11.75 7.42 -12.13
CA SER A 65 12.29 8.78 -12.06
C SER A 65 13.83 8.85 -12.03
N GLY A 66 14.53 7.72 -12.07
CA GLY A 66 15.99 7.64 -11.86
C GLY A 66 16.41 7.67 -10.39
N GLU A 67 15.54 8.09 -9.47
CA GLU A 67 15.86 8.14 -8.04
C GLU A 67 16.03 6.73 -7.46
N GLN A 68 17.07 6.53 -6.66
CA GLN A 68 17.23 5.34 -5.85
C GLN A 68 16.55 5.55 -4.49
N ARG A 69 15.50 4.79 -4.22
CA ARG A 69 14.76 4.87 -2.95
C ARG A 69 14.62 3.51 -2.30
N ARG A 70 14.66 3.48 -0.98
CA ARG A 70 14.31 2.33 -0.14
C ARG A 70 12.99 2.64 0.54
N GLN A 71 11.96 1.84 0.27
CA GLN A 71 10.61 2.17 0.73
C GLN A 71 9.68 0.96 0.72
N LEU A 72 8.68 1.01 1.60
CA LEU A 72 7.52 0.12 1.66
C LEU A 72 6.27 0.99 1.47
N GLY A 73 5.29 0.47 0.75
CA GLY A 73 4.05 1.17 0.45
C GLY A 73 2.82 0.31 0.65
N LEU A 74 1.80 0.89 1.27
CA LEU A 74 0.45 0.35 1.35
C LEU A 74 -0.42 1.08 0.31
N LYS A 75 -1.05 0.32 -0.59
CA LYS A 75 -2.04 0.84 -1.54
C LYS A 75 -3.43 0.67 -0.92
N LEU A 76 -4.29 1.69 -1.04
CA LEU A 76 -5.68 1.64 -0.57
C LEU A 76 -6.70 1.56 -1.69
N LYS A 77 -6.43 2.24 -2.81
CA LYS A 77 -7.29 2.29 -3.99
C LYS A 77 -6.42 2.10 -5.21
N ALA A 78 -6.13 0.85 -5.58
CA ALA A 78 -5.27 0.55 -6.73
C ALA A 78 -6.11 0.02 -7.89
N GLU A 79 -6.66 0.90 -8.72
CA GLU A 79 -7.35 0.49 -9.95
C GLU A 79 -6.38 -0.25 -10.86
N ASP A 80 -5.17 0.30 -11.02
CA ASP A 80 -4.09 -0.24 -11.83
C ASP A 80 -2.74 0.44 -11.51
N GLY A 81 -1.73 0.24 -12.37
CA GLY A 81 -0.40 0.85 -12.23
C GLY A 81 -0.31 2.34 -12.61
N CYS A 82 -1.37 2.91 -13.17
CA CYS A 82 -1.51 4.29 -13.62
C CYS A 82 -2.44 5.13 -12.72
N ASN A 83 -3.37 4.48 -12.02
CA ASN A 83 -4.40 5.09 -11.18
C ASN A 83 -4.43 4.43 -9.81
N LEU A 84 -3.80 5.07 -8.83
CA LEU A 84 -3.76 4.53 -7.48
C LEU A 84 -3.50 5.57 -6.38
N LEU A 85 -4.06 5.31 -5.20
CA LEU A 85 -3.70 5.96 -3.94
C LEU A 85 -2.81 5.02 -3.11
N TYR A 86 -1.68 5.53 -2.63
CA TYR A 86 -0.82 4.79 -1.72
C TYR A 86 -0.17 5.67 -0.66
N VAL A 87 0.21 5.02 0.43
CA VAL A 87 1.00 5.54 1.55
C VAL A 87 2.36 4.87 1.50
N MET A 88 3.43 5.64 1.30
CA MET A 88 4.80 5.15 1.35
C MET A 88 5.45 5.48 2.68
N TRP A 89 6.05 4.50 3.32
CA TRP A 89 7.09 4.69 4.31
C TRP A 89 8.44 4.65 3.60
N ARG A 90 9.03 5.83 3.42
CA ARG A 90 10.38 5.98 2.87
C ARG A 90 11.41 5.78 3.98
N ILE A 91 12.46 5.03 3.66
CA ILE A 91 13.57 4.70 4.56
C ILE A 91 14.79 5.54 4.20
N ALA A 92 15.16 5.53 2.92
CA ALA A 92 16.31 6.26 2.41
C ALA A 92 16.04 6.76 0.98
N PRO A 93 16.62 7.90 0.57
CA PRO A 93 17.53 8.75 1.35
C PRO A 93 16.82 9.75 2.29
N LYS A 94 15.52 9.97 2.09
CA LYS A 94 14.72 10.92 2.89
C LYS A 94 13.63 10.15 3.64
N PRO A 95 13.82 9.82 4.93
CA PRO A 95 12.87 9.03 5.68
C PRO A 95 11.57 9.80 5.94
N GLY A 96 10.45 9.09 6.03
CA GLY A 96 9.15 9.69 6.35
C GLY A 96 7.97 9.02 5.66
N ILE A 97 6.77 9.41 6.08
CA ILE A 97 5.53 9.03 5.41
C ILE A 97 5.24 10.00 4.28
N VAL A 98 5.02 9.46 3.08
CA VAL A 98 4.56 10.21 1.93
C VAL A 98 3.33 9.54 1.35
N VAL A 99 2.22 10.26 1.38
CA VAL A 99 1.00 9.86 0.66
C VAL A 99 1.08 10.42 -0.75
N SER A 100 0.87 9.57 -1.74
CA SER A 100 0.82 10.01 -3.13
C SER A 100 -0.37 9.38 -3.85
N VAL A 101 -0.91 10.16 -4.77
CA VAL A 101 -1.81 9.69 -5.80
C VAL A 101 -1.06 9.62 -7.11
N LYS A 102 -1.32 8.59 -7.90
CA LYS A 102 -1.07 8.58 -9.33
C LYS A 102 -2.42 8.59 -10.03
N SER A 103 -2.66 9.53 -10.93
CA SER A 103 -3.89 9.60 -11.71
C SER A 103 -3.58 9.94 -13.15
N ASN A 104 -4.03 9.08 -14.06
CA ASN A 104 -3.93 9.24 -15.50
C ASN A 104 -5.25 8.74 -16.11
N PRO A 105 -6.32 9.55 -16.08
CA PRO A 105 -7.64 9.15 -16.57
C PRO A 105 -7.58 8.56 -17.99
N GLY A 106 -8.24 7.41 -18.18
CA GLY A 106 -8.26 6.66 -19.44
C GLY A 106 -6.99 5.87 -19.78
N GLN A 107 -5.95 5.90 -18.93
CA GLN A 107 -4.74 5.11 -19.09
C GLN A 107 -4.64 4.07 -17.98
N HIS A 108 -4.46 2.81 -18.34
CA HIS A 108 -4.49 1.67 -17.40
C HIS A 108 -3.21 0.82 -17.43
N ALA A 109 -2.41 0.94 -18.49
CA ALA A 109 -1.17 0.19 -18.67
C ALA A 109 0.05 1.08 -18.46
N SER A 110 1.11 0.53 -17.83
CA SER A 110 2.33 1.30 -17.54
C SER A 110 2.99 1.90 -18.79
N VAL A 111 2.83 1.27 -19.96
CA VAL A 111 3.33 1.79 -21.25
C VAL A 111 2.63 3.08 -21.68
N GLN A 112 1.39 3.31 -21.21
CA GLN A 112 0.62 4.52 -21.49
C GLN A 112 1.05 5.65 -20.55
N CYS A 113 1.08 5.41 -19.24
CA CYS A 113 1.29 6.48 -18.27
C CYS A 113 2.75 6.70 -17.86
N GLY A 114 3.60 5.67 -17.92
CA GLY A 114 4.97 5.73 -17.42
C GLY A 114 5.04 6.28 -15.99
N ASN A 115 5.85 7.32 -15.79
CA ASN A 115 6.00 8.02 -14.52
C ASN A 115 5.11 9.29 -14.39
N ARG A 116 4.10 9.47 -15.24
CA ARG A 116 3.21 10.64 -15.20
C ARG A 116 2.10 10.49 -14.16
N GLY A 117 1.51 11.62 -13.79
CA GLY A 117 0.32 11.68 -12.94
C GLY A 117 0.58 11.55 -11.43
N TYR A 118 1.84 11.42 -10.99
CA TYR A 118 2.16 11.39 -9.57
C TYR A 118 2.05 12.77 -8.93
N ARG A 119 1.35 12.84 -7.78
CA ARG A 119 1.30 14.00 -6.91
C ARG A 119 1.35 13.56 -5.44
N ASN A 120 2.18 14.22 -4.65
CA ASN A 120 2.17 14.04 -3.19
C ASN A 120 1.02 14.84 -2.58
N LEU A 121 0.30 14.22 -1.64
CA LEU A 121 -0.74 14.90 -0.87
C LEU A 121 -0.12 15.56 0.35
N ARG A 122 -0.56 16.79 0.66
CA ARG A 122 -0.11 17.51 1.85
C ARG A 122 -0.96 17.07 3.05
N PRO A 123 -0.33 16.72 4.18
CA PRO A 123 -1.07 16.45 5.40
C PRO A 123 -1.69 17.73 5.98
N ALA A 124 -2.81 17.57 6.67
CA ALA A 124 -3.27 18.51 7.68
C ALA A 124 -2.44 18.37 8.98
N ARG A 125 -2.03 17.14 9.32
CA ARG A 125 -1.13 16.86 10.44
C ARG A 125 -0.10 15.80 10.05
N SER A 126 1.14 16.00 10.51
CA SER A 126 2.21 15.03 10.33
C SER A 126 3.08 14.94 11.57
N ARG A 127 3.61 13.75 11.85
CA ARG A 127 4.64 13.52 12.87
C ARG A 127 5.83 12.77 12.28
N PRO A 128 7.02 12.92 12.86
CA PRO A 128 8.16 12.07 12.52
C PRO A 128 7.82 10.58 12.72
N VAL A 129 8.48 9.73 11.96
CA VAL A 129 8.39 8.26 12.08
C VAL A 129 9.71 7.71 12.59
N PRO A 130 9.70 6.54 13.27
CA PRO A 130 10.93 5.89 13.67
C PRO A 130 11.80 5.54 12.46
N GLY A 131 13.12 5.55 12.68
CA GLY A 131 14.05 4.93 11.75
C GLY A 131 13.83 3.42 11.71
N LEU A 132 14.03 2.80 10.54
CA LEU A 132 13.93 1.35 10.40
C LEU A 132 15.32 0.73 10.53
N GLU A 133 15.53 -0.01 11.62
CA GLU A 133 16.75 -0.76 11.89
C GLU A 133 16.62 -2.20 11.37
N VAL A 134 17.75 -2.82 11.02
CA VAL A 134 17.71 -4.21 10.55
C VAL A 134 17.31 -5.11 11.72
N GLY A 135 16.28 -5.91 11.50
CA GLY A 135 15.70 -6.82 12.49
C GLY A 135 14.52 -6.22 13.26
N SER A 136 14.27 -4.91 13.16
CA SER A 136 13.13 -4.29 13.85
C SER A 136 11.82 -4.62 13.14
N SER A 137 10.76 -4.78 13.93
CA SER A 137 9.41 -5.06 13.45
C SER A 137 8.51 -3.85 13.65
N HIS A 138 7.71 -3.55 12.64
CA HIS A 138 6.88 -2.36 12.58
C HIS A 138 5.53 -2.66 11.94
N ARG A 139 4.60 -1.71 12.11
CA ARG A 139 3.28 -1.72 11.51
C ARG A 139 3.03 -0.42 10.76
N LEU A 140 2.66 -0.52 9.49
CA LEU A 140 2.11 0.58 8.71
C LEU A 140 0.61 0.34 8.52
N GLU A 141 -0.22 1.27 8.95
CA GLU A 141 -1.67 1.17 8.83
C GLU A 141 -2.24 2.43 8.18
N ALA A 142 -3.25 2.26 7.34
CA ALA A 142 -3.97 3.37 6.76
C ALA A 142 -5.47 3.10 6.73
N ARG A 143 -6.26 4.12 7.08
CA ARG A 143 -7.72 4.10 7.07
C ARG A 143 -8.24 5.37 6.40
N LEU A 144 -9.12 5.17 5.43
CA LEU A 144 -9.91 6.21 4.80
C LEU A 144 -11.29 6.26 5.47
N ASP A 145 -11.55 7.33 6.20
CA ASP A 145 -12.84 7.62 6.79
C ASP A 145 -13.52 8.74 6.01
N ALA A 146 -14.51 8.38 5.19
CA ALA A 146 -15.11 9.24 4.17
C ALA A 146 -14.04 9.91 3.28
N SER A 147 -13.76 11.20 3.50
CA SER A 147 -12.76 11.97 2.77
C SER A 147 -11.42 12.12 3.50
N THR A 148 -11.30 11.62 4.72
CA THR A 148 -10.13 11.83 5.58
C THR A 148 -9.29 10.56 5.60
N LEU A 149 -8.06 10.67 5.13
CA LEU A 149 -7.08 9.60 5.22
C LEU A 149 -6.27 9.78 6.51
N LEU A 150 -6.21 8.71 7.29
CA LEU A 150 -5.46 8.58 8.53
C LEU A 150 -4.41 7.48 8.34
N VAL A 151 -3.19 7.75 8.80
CA VAL A 151 -2.06 6.80 8.70
C VAL A 151 -1.36 6.68 10.03
N TRP A 152 -1.19 5.43 10.47
CA TRP A 152 -0.48 5.08 11.67
C TRP A 152 0.80 4.32 11.37
N VAL A 153 1.81 4.62 12.17
CA VAL A 153 3.05 3.85 12.27
C VAL A 153 3.20 3.43 13.71
N ASP A 154 3.32 2.13 13.94
CA ASP A 154 3.44 1.54 15.28
C ASP A 154 2.38 2.09 16.26
N ASP A 155 1.13 2.08 15.77
CA ASP A 155 -0.08 2.57 16.45
C ASP A 155 -0.09 4.08 16.78
N VAL A 156 0.89 4.85 16.32
CA VAL A 156 0.94 6.32 16.42
C VAL A 156 0.40 6.95 15.14
N LEU A 157 -0.58 7.86 15.24
CA LEU A 157 -1.07 8.63 14.09
C LEU A 157 0.03 9.61 13.61
N VAL A 158 0.58 9.36 12.42
CA VAL A 158 1.73 10.08 11.87
C VAL A 158 1.40 10.91 10.63
N TRP A 159 0.28 10.65 9.98
CA TRP A 159 -0.21 11.46 8.87
C TRP A 159 -1.73 11.48 8.86
N GLU A 160 -2.29 12.68 8.71
CA GLU A 160 -3.73 12.92 8.56
C GLU A 160 -3.92 13.96 7.45
N GLY A 161 -4.88 13.75 6.56
CA GLY A 161 -5.19 14.70 5.51
C GLY A 161 -6.48 14.38 4.75
N ARG A 162 -7.05 15.43 4.13
CA ARG A 162 -8.28 15.32 3.34
C ARG A 162 -7.95 14.98 1.88
N LEU A 163 -8.68 14.03 1.33
CA LEU A 163 -8.61 13.62 -0.07
C LEU A 163 -9.56 14.45 -0.93
N GLY A 164 -9.10 14.84 -2.10
CA GLY A 164 -9.94 15.49 -3.13
C GLY A 164 -10.88 14.49 -3.81
N PRO A 165 -11.96 14.98 -4.45
CA PRO A 165 -12.95 14.13 -5.12
C PRO A 165 -12.32 13.22 -6.19
N GLU A 166 -11.27 13.67 -6.87
CA GLU A 166 -10.54 12.91 -7.88
C GLU A 166 -9.86 11.66 -7.29
N VAL A 167 -9.39 11.73 -6.05
CA VAL A 167 -8.76 10.61 -5.35
C VAL A 167 -9.82 9.66 -4.78
N LEU A 168 -10.95 10.22 -4.32
CA LEU A 168 -12.07 9.43 -3.80
C LEU A 168 -12.77 8.62 -4.89
N ALA A 169 -12.78 9.13 -6.12
CA ALA A 169 -13.30 8.42 -7.30
C ALA A 169 -12.48 7.19 -7.69
N LEU A 170 -11.22 7.09 -7.25
CA LEU A 170 -10.39 5.90 -7.47
C LEU A 170 -11.02 4.69 -6.79
N ARG A 171 -10.98 3.56 -7.49
CA ARG A 171 -11.45 2.25 -7.05
C ARG A 171 -10.27 1.27 -6.96
N GLY A 172 -10.60 0.00 -6.82
CA GLY A 172 -9.62 -1.07 -6.87
C GLY A 172 -9.07 -1.46 -5.52
N PRO A 173 -8.39 -2.61 -5.48
CA PRO A 173 -8.05 -3.27 -4.23
C PRO A 173 -6.97 -2.57 -3.43
N VAL A 174 -6.88 -3.00 -2.17
CA VAL A 174 -5.70 -2.75 -1.34
C VAL A 174 -4.50 -3.54 -1.88
N GLY A 175 -3.29 -3.10 -1.57
CA GLY A 175 -2.10 -3.82 -2.01
C GLY A 175 -0.81 -3.33 -1.38
N VAL A 176 0.29 -3.88 -1.83
CA VAL A 176 1.63 -3.55 -1.33
C VAL A 176 2.56 -3.20 -2.48
N ARG A 177 3.50 -2.31 -2.19
CA ARG A 177 4.64 -2.00 -3.05
C ARG A 177 5.90 -1.95 -2.20
N THR A 178 6.99 -2.51 -2.70
CA THR A 178 8.32 -2.31 -2.12
C THR A 178 9.29 -1.89 -3.21
N ASP A 179 10.27 -1.08 -2.83
CA ASP A 179 11.42 -0.76 -3.66
C ASP A 179 12.70 -0.83 -2.81
N ASN A 180 13.66 -1.64 -3.24
CA ASN A 180 15.01 -1.82 -2.68
C ASN A 180 15.10 -2.19 -1.20
N VAL A 181 14.13 -2.96 -0.69
CA VAL A 181 14.05 -3.39 0.71
C VAL A 181 13.76 -4.87 0.81
N ARG A 182 14.43 -5.53 1.76
CA ARG A 182 14.14 -6.90 2.15
C ARG A 182 13.23 -6.89 3.36
N LEU A 183 12.15 -7.66 3.31
CA LEU A 183 11.13 -7.68 4.34
C LEU A 183 10.64 -9.10 4.58
N GLU A 184 10.30 -9.38 5.84
CA GLU A 184 9.26 -10.35 6.18
C GLU A 184 8.00 -9.55 6.44
N LEU A 185 6.88 -9.86 5.81
CA LEU A 185 5.67 -9.05 5.90
C LEU A 185 4.38 -9.89 5.95
N GLU A 186 3.39 -9.34 6.61
CA GLU A 186 2.02 -9.80 6.65
C GLU A 186 1.10 -8.64 6.33
N MET A 187 0.11 -8.88 5.48
CA MET A 187 -0.89 -7.88 5.13
C MET A 187 -2.20 -8.20 5.84
N PHE A 188 -2.88 -7.18 6.31
CA PHE A 188 -4.16 -7.28 6.98
C PHE A 188 -5.15 -6.32 6.34
N ALA A 189 -6.40 -6.75 6.26
CA ALA A 189 -7.50 -5.94 5.82
C ALA A 189 -8.78 -6.39 6.55
N PRO A 190 -9.83 -5.56 6.61
CA PRO A 190 -11.16 -6.04 6.96
C PRO A 190 -11.53 -7.27 6.13
N PRO A 191 -12.35 -8.18 6.68
CA PRO A 191 -13.05 -9.13 5.82
C PRO A 191 -13.80 -8.35 4.73
N GLU A 192 -13.95 -8.94 3.55
CA GLU A 192 -14.76 -8.37 2.48
C GLU A 192 -16.10 -7.93 3.07
N GLU A 193 -16.39 -6.62 3.03
CA GLU A 193 -17.74 -6.16 3.32
C GLU A 193 -18.60 -6.71 2.19
N ALA A 194 -19.51 -7.63 2.52
CA ALA A 194 -20.58 -7.99 1.61
C ALA A 194 -21.21 -6.68 1.11
N PRO A 195 -21.47 -6.54 -0.21
CA PRO A 195 -22.04 -5.31 -0.74
C PRO A 195 -23.25 -4.94 0.10
N SER A 196 -23.21 -3.74 0.71
CA SER A 196 -24.31 -3.22 1.50
C SER A 196 -25.56 -3.35 0.64
N ALA A 197 -26.48 -4.24 1.03
CA ALA A 197 -27.77 -4.35 0.38
C ALA A 197 -28.37 -2.95 0.37
N GLY A 198 -28.52 -2.39 -0.83
CA GLY A 198 -29.08 -1.07 -1.03
C GLY A 198 -30.38 -0.93 -0.25
N GLY A 199 -30.50 0.19 0.47
CA GLY A 199 -31.67 0.55 1.25
C GLY A 199 -32.98 0.48 0.47
N PRO A 200 -34.10 0.54 1.21
CA PRO A 200 -35.39 0.02 0.78
C PRO A 200 -35.91 0.68 -0.50
N ARG A 201 -36.40 -0.15 -1.44
CA ARG A 201 -37.31 0.31 -2.48
C ARG A 201 -38.56 0.86 -1.79
N THR A 202 -38.69 2.18 -1.74
CA THR A 202 -39.96 2.83 -1.47
C THR A 202 -40.85 2.64 -2.70
N SER A 203 -41.92 1.87 -2.53
CA SER A 203 -43.06 1.89 -3.45
C SER A 203 -43.71 3.27 -3.45
N PRO A 204 -44.35 3.65 -4.56
CA PRO A 204 -45.61 4.38 -4.45
C PRO A 204 -46.72 3.71 -5.26
N ARG A 205 -47.80 3.43 -4.52
CA ARG A 205 -49.25 3.44 -4.84
C ARG A 205 -49.74 2.75 -6.11
#